data_AF-A0A1J9QDN0-F1
#
_entry.id   AF-A0A1J9QDN0-F1
#
_cell.length_a   1.000
_cell.length_b   1.000
_cell.length_c   1.000
_cell.angle_alpha   90.00
_cell.angle_beta   90.00
_cell.angle_gamma   90.00
#
_symmetry.space_group_name_H-M   'P 1'
#
loop_
_entity.id
_entity.type
_entity.pdbx_description
1 polymer ?
#
loop_
_entity_poly.entity_id
_entity_poly.type
_entity_poly.pdbx_seq_one_letter_code
_entity_poly.pdbx_strand_id
1 'polypeptide(L)'
;MFSYAFHLDGLFEISVRVSGYLLTSPYYQSQKKWGPRIQNATQGSLHSHILTWKADFDIIDSTNSFEISKPVVAQQAQPWFPELGVFEQIELQASFLEKEEQLKYEQNNQAMYHVVNRAKQNSWGQSRGYRIVPGHSNIHLSIFNSPFTRKNAEFAKQHLAVCSKHQFGVEATVGFQQVL
;
A
#
# COMPACT_ATOMS: atom_id res chain seq x y z
N MET A 1 -4.10 -16.84 9.34
CA MET A 1 -2.83 -16.87 10.08
C MET A 1 -2.12 -15.54 9.84
N PHE A 2 -1.78 -14.83 10.91
CA PHE A 2 -1.00 -13.60 10.86
C PHE A 2 0.45 -13.91 11.21
N SER A 3 1.39 -13.38 10.43
CA SER A 3 2.82 -13.55 10.63
C SER A 3 3.50 -12.19 10.67
N TYR A 4 4.39 -12.02 11.64
CA TYR A 4 5.24 -10.85 11.82
C TYR A 4 6.69 -11.34 11.81
N ALA A 5 7.42 -11.03 10.75
CA ALA A 5 8.80 -11.48 10.57
C ALA A 5 9.77 -10.30 10.74
N PHE A 6 10.82 -10.53 11.53
CA PHE A 6 11.90 -9.59 11.77
C PHE A 6 13.17 -10.17 11.17
N HIS A 7 13.82 -9.41 10.30
CA HIS A 7 15.00 -9.84 9.57
C HIS A 7 16.25 -9.16 10.14
N LEU A 8 17.42 -9.77 9.92
CA LEU A 8 18.69 -9.29 10.48
C LEU A 8 19.14 -7.94 9.90
N ASP A 9 18.64 -7.57 8.73
CA ASP A 9 18.87 -6.28 8.07
C ASP A 9 17.93 -5.18 8.56
N GLY A 10 17.05 -5.49 9.52
CA GLY A 10 16.05 -4.56 10.04
C GLY A 10 14.77 -4.47 9.21
N LEU A 11 14.60 -5.33 8.19
CA LEU A 11 13.32 -5.48 7.51
C LEU A 11 12.27 -6.05 8.47
N PHE A 12 11.08 -5.49 8.41
CA PHE A 12 9.89 -5.98 9.10
C PHE A 12 8.83 -6.33 8.06
N GLU A 13 8.42 -7.59 8.02
CA GLU A 13 7.39 -8.09 7.12
C GLU A 13 6.13 -8.46 7.90
N ILE A 14 4.98 -7.99 7.41
CA ILE A 14 3.66 -8.43 7.85
C ILE A 14 3.08 -9.28 6.73
N SER A 15 2.65 -10.51 7.04
CA SER A 15 1.93 -11.34 6.08
C SER A 15 0.70 -12.04 6.67
N VAL A 16 -0.30 -12.24 5.82
CA VAL A 16 -1.54 -12.95 6.16
C VAL A 16 -1.79 -14.08 5.17
N ARG A 17 -2.16 -15.24 5.71
CA ARG A 17 -2.62 -16.40 4.94
C ARG A 17 -4.02 -16.79 5.40
N VAL A 18 -4.96 -16.88 4.47
CA VAL A 18 -6.35 -17.28 4.73
C VAL A 18 -6.55 -18.71 4.26
N SER A 19 -7.22 -19.52 5.07
CA SER A 19 -7.58 -20.91 4.79
C SER A 19 -8.85 -21.25 5.59
N GLY A 20 -9.32 -22.49 5.52
CA GLY A 20 -10.53 -22.96 6.18
C GLY A 20 -11.72 -23.11 5.22
N TYR A 21 -12.93 -23.10 5.78
CA TYR A 21 -14.16 -23.29 5.00
C TYR A 21 -14.62 -21.99 4.34
N LEU A 22 -15.09 -22.10 3.10
CA LEU A 22 -15.67 -20.99 2.35
C LEU A 22 -17.04 -20.62 2.92
N LEU A 23 -17.34 -19.33 2.96
CA LEU A 23 -18.72 -18.87 3.07
C LEU A 23 -19.41 -19.08 1.72
N THR A 24 -20.44 -19.92 1.71
CA THR A 24 -21.15 -20.32 0.48
C THR A 24 -22.60 -19.86 0.46
N SER A 25 -23.19 -19.82 -0.73
CA SER A 25 -24.62 -19.62 -0.95
C SER A 25 -25.23 -20.80 -1.72
N PRO A 26 -26.56 -21.01 -1.69
CA PRO A 26 -27.22 -21.95 -2.59
C PRO A 26 -26.98 -21.58 -4.06
N TYR A 27 -26.78 -22.58 -4.92
CA TYR A 27 -26.57 -22.35 -6.35
C TYR A 27 -27.88 -22.20 -7.13
N TYR A 28 -27.98 -21.12 -7.89
CA TYR A 28 -29.03 -20.91 -8.90
C TYR A 28 -28.41 -20.63 -10.26
N GLN A 29 -28.93 -21.23 -11.34
CA GLN A 29 -28.40 -21.02 -12.69
C GLN A 29 -28.47 -19.55 -13.15
N SER A 30 -29.46 -18.79 -12.68
CA SER A 30 -29.58 -17.36 -12.92
C SER A 30 -28.52 -16.52 -12.20
N GLN A 31 -27.81 -17.09 -11.21
CA GLN A 31 -26.85 -16.41 -10.33
C GLN A 31 -25.38 -16.73 -10.61
N LYS A 32 -25.04 -17.20 -11.82
CA LYS A 32 -23.65 -17.53 -12.21
C LYS A 32 -22.66 -16.36 -12.16
N LYS A 33 -23.14 -15.11 -12.29
CA LYS A 33 -22.26 -13.92 -12.30
C LYS A 33 -21.69 -13.56 -10.92
N TRP A 34 -22.21 -14.14 -9.84
CA TRP A 34 -21.86 -13.78 -8.46
C TRP A 34 -20.99 -14.84 -7.76
N GLY A 35 -20.46 -15.81 -8.53
CA GLY A 35 -19.56 -16.84 -8.05
C GLY A 35 -19.70 -18.16 -8.80
N PRO A 36 -18.65 -19.00 -8.81
CA PRO A 36 -18.69 -20.31 -9.46
C PRO A 36 -19.58 -21.29 -8.69
N ARG A 37 -20.17 -22.26 -9.42
CA ARG A 37 -20.75 -23.46 -8.80
C ARG A 37 -19.61 -24.37 -8.36
N ILE A 38 -19.56 -24.71 -7.08
CA ILE A 38 -18.49 -25.53 -6.49
C ILE A 38 -18.99 -26.89 -5.98
N GLN A 39 -20.31 -27.09 -5.90
CA GLN A 39 -20.93 -28.39 -5.63
C GLN A 39 -22.35 -28.45 -6.20
N ASN A 40 -23.04 -29.59 -6.09
CA ASN A 40 -24.36 -29.86 -6.64
C ASN A 40 -25.36 -28.72 -6.38
N ALA A 41 -25.48 -28.24 -5.14
CA ALA A 41 -26.37 -27.14 -4.78
C ALA A 41 -25.65 -25.92 -4.17
N THR A 42 -24.33 -25.80 -4.39
CA THR A 42 -23.48 -24.83 -3.68
C THR A 42 -22.72 -23.92 -4.63
N GLN A 43 -22.79 -22.62 -4.36
CA GLN A 43 -22.05 -21.57 -5.04
C GLN A 43 -20.96 -21.00 -4.11
N GLY A 44 -19.76 -20.82 -4.65
CA GLY A 44 -18.68 -20.12 -3.98
C GLY A 44 -18.89 -18.61 -4.11
N SER A 45 -19.41 -17.98 -3.07
CA SER A 45 -19.77 -16.56 -3.10
C SER A 45 -18.51 -15.68 -3.24
N LEU A 46 -18.51 -14.74 -4.19
CA LEU A 46 -17.40 -13.79 -4.34
C LEU A 46 -17.36 -12.83 -3.16
N HIS A 47 -16.16 -12.59 -2.62
CA HIS A 47 -15.91 -11.64 -1.54
C HIS A 47 -14.45 -11.16 -1.59
N SER A 48 -14.13 -10.10 -0.84
CA SER A 48 -12.78 -9.56 -0.71
C SER A 48 -12.36 -9.56 0.75
N HIS A 49 -11.12 -9.92 1.06
CA HIS A 49 -10.58 -9.84 2.41
C HIS A 49 -9.71 -8.60 2.58
N ILE A 50 -10.26 -7.46 2.96
CA ILE A 50 -9.44 -6.25 3.19
C ILE A 50 -9.05 -6.18 4.66
N LEU A 51 -7.74 -6.11 4.92
CA LEU A 51 -7.17 -5.95 6.26
C LEU A 51 -6.48 -4.60 6.37
N THR A 52 -6.37 -4.05 7.57
CA THR A 52 -5.75 -2.74 7.81
C THR A 52 -4.86 -2.83 9.04
N TRP A 53 -3.64 -2.32 8.93
CA TRP A 53 -2.67 -2.29 10.03
C TRP A 53 -2.29 -0.87 10.35
N LYS A 54 -2.32 -0.47 11.62
CA LYS A 54 -1.73 0.79 12.06
C LYS A 54 -0.21 0.63 12.21
N ALA A 55 0.56 1.34 11.39
CA ALA A 55 2.00 1.51 11.61
C ALA A 55 2.28 2.95 12.08
N ASP A 56 2.55 3.10 13.37
CA ASP A 56 2.92 4.36 14.03
C ASP A 56 4.46 4.41 14.12
N PHE A 57 5.09 4.94 13.08
CA PHE A 57 6.54 5.08 13.02
C PHE A 57 6.97 6.27 13.87
N ASP A 58 8.02 6.10 14.67
CA ASP A 58 8.80 7.16 15.31
C ASP A 58 10.27 6.96 14.87
N ILE A 59 10.66 7.60 13.76
CA ILE A 59 12.01 7.40 13.19
C ILE A 59 12.98 8.26 13.99
N ILE A 60 13.64 7.62 14.97
CA ILE A 60 14.55 8.24 15.96
C ILE A 60 13.80 9.09 16.98
N ASP A 61 12.87 9.91 16.52
CA ASP A 61 11.88 10.64 17.30
C ASP A 61 10.55 10.73 16.50
N SER A 62 9.56 11.46 17.01
CA SER A 62 8.23 11.56 16.39
C SER A 62 8.11 12.58 15.27
N THR A 63 9.19 13.28 14.89
CA THR A 63 9.17 14.36 13.87
C THR A 63 9.42 13.83 12.47
N ASN A 64 8.52 12.94 12.03
CA ASN A 64 8.62 12.30 10.72
C ASN A 64 8.00 13.15 9.60
N SER A 65 8.41 12.84 8.38
CA SER A 65 7.82 13.32 7.12
C SER A 65 7.56 12.12 6.22
N PHE A 66 6.51 12.22 5.40
CA PHE A 66 6.20 11.19 4.42
C PHE A 66 6.68 11.61 3.04
N GLU A 67 7.60 10.85 2.46
CA GLU A 67 8.20 11.10 1.15
C GLU A 67 7.64 10.13 0.11
N ILE A 68 7.33 10.64 -1.08
CA ILE A 68 7.01 9.86 -2.26
C ILE A 68 8.10 10.12 -3.29
N SER A 69 8.85 9.08 -3.65
CA SER A 69 9.94 9.17 -4.63
C SER A 69 9.61 8.29 -5.83
N LYS A 70 9.54 8.86 -7.03
CA LYS A 70 9.10 8.22 -8.27
C LYS A 70 10.19 8.32 -9.34
N PRO A 71 10.66 7.20 -9.89
CA PRO A 71 11.42 7.18 -11.13
C PRO A 71 10.50 7.61 -12.28
N VAL A 72 10.86 8.63 -13.03
CA VAL A 72 10.14 9.14 -14.20
C VAL A 72 11.04 9.08 -15.43
N VAL A 73 10.45 8.93 -16.61
CA VAL A 73 11.19 9.03 -17.86
C VAL A 73 11.42 10.50 -18.19
N ALA A 74 12.67 10.89 -18.37
CA ALA A 74 13.09 12.22 -18.77
C ALA A 74 13.90 12.13 -20.07
N GLN A 75 13.66 13.08 -20.97
CA GLN A 75 14.46 13.26 -22.19
C GLN A 75 15.70 14.07 -21.83
N GLN A 76 16.88 13.45 -21.89
CA GLN A 76 18.13 14.09 -21.46
C GLN A 76 19.26 13.87 -22.48
N ALA A 77 20.14 14.85 -22.61
CA ALA A 77 21.42 14.70 -23.28
C ALA A 77 22.53 14.57 -22.23
N GLN A 78 23.52 13.70 -22.48
CA GLN A 78 24.63 13.48 -21.55
C GLN A 78 25.94 14.00 -22.11
N PRO A 79 26.71 14.81 -21.34
CA PRO A 79 27.98 15.37 -21.81
C PRO A 79 29.02 14.33 -22.24
N TRP A 80 28.93 13.12 -21.70
CA TRP A 80 29.86 12.01 -21.99
C TRP A 80 29.39 11.10 -23.14
N PHE A 81 28.21 11.33 -23.72
CA PHE A 81 27.71 10.67 -24.93
C PHE A 81 27.12 11.68 -25.92
N PRO A 82 27.91 12.67 -26.39
CA PRO A 82 27.41 13.73 -27.26
C PRO A 82 26.83 13.19 -28.58
N GLU A 83 27.31 12.05 -29.06
CA GLU A 83 26.85 11.40 -30.28
C GLU A 83 25.42 10.85 -30.20
N LEU A 84 24.88 10.62 -28.99
CA LEU A 84 23.54 10.08 -28.80
C LEU A 84 22.45 11.16 -28.80
N GLY A 85 22.82 12.45 -28.71
CA GLY A 85 21.86 13.53 -28.61
C GLY A 85 20.97 13.41 -27.36
N VAL A 86 19.67 13.69 -27.51
CA VAL A 86 18.67 13.58 -26.44
C VAL A 86 18.02 12.20 -26.52
N PHE A 87 17.99 11.48 -25.40
CA PHE A 87 17.34 10.17 -25.30
C PHE A 87 16.69 9.95 -23.93
N GLU A 88 15.85 8.91 -23.84
CA GLU A 88 15.13 8.57 -22.62
C GLU A 88 16.06 8.04 -21.53
N GLN A 89 15.94 8.64 -20.35
CA GLN A 89 16.57 8.17 -19.12
C GLN A 89 15.58 8.23 -17.97
N ILE A 90 15.97 7.62 -16.85
CA ILE A 90 15.18 7.63 -15.63
C ILE A 90 15.75 8.70 -14.69
N GLU A 91 14.89 9.61 -14.24
CA GLU A 91 15.18 10.58 -13.19
C GLU A 91 14.34 10.28 -11.95
N LEU A 92 14.87 10.54 -10.76
CA LEU A 92 14.11 10.41 -9.52
C LEU A 92 13.46 11.74 -9.15
N GLN A 93 12.12 11.77 -9.15
CA GLN A 93 11.36 12.89 -8.58
C GLN A 93 10.93 12.52 -7.16
N ALA A 94 11.36 13.30 -6.17
CA ALA A 94 10.97 13.13 -4.77
C ALA A 94 10.14 14.32 -4.29
N SER A 95 9.05 14.05 -3.57
CA SER A 95 8.21 15.06 -2.94
C SER A 95 7.78 14.62 -1.54
N PHE A 96 7.46 15.60 -0.69
CA PHE A 96 6.94 15.35 0.65
C PHE A 96 5.45 15.67 0.68
N LEU A 97 4.68 14.87 1.41
CA LEU A 97 3.30 15.23 1.71
C LEU A 97 3.26 16.42 2.67
N GLU A 98 2.46 17.43 2.32
CA GLU A 98 2.25 18.63 3.14
C GLU A 98 1.08 18.50 4.11
N LYS A 99 0.16 17.57 3.82
CA LYS A 99 -1.08 17.33 4.58
C LYS A 99 -1.39 15.84 4.65
N GLU A 100 -2.34 15.50 5.50
CA GLU A 100 -2.91 14.15 5.57
C GLU A 100 -3.55 13.78 4.24
N GLU A 101 -3.30 12.55 3.78
CA GLU A 101 -3.68 12.13 2.44
C GLU A 101 -4.02 10.63 2.40
N GLN A 102 -4.98 10.30 1.54
CA GLN A 102 -5.30 8.92 1.18
C GLN A 102 -4.65 8.58 -0.15
N LEU A 103 -3.86 7.51 -0.18
CA LEU A 103 -3.03 7.16 -1.31
C LEU A 103 -3.43 5.81 -1.91
N LYS A 104 -3.33 5.74 -3.24
CA LYS A 104 -3.25 4.49 -3.98
C LYS A 104 -1.81 4.28 -4.42
N TYR A 105 -1.33 3.05 -4.27
CA TYR A 105 -0.11 2.63 -4.94
C TYR A 105 -0.14 2.94 -6.43
N GLU A 106 0.95 3.52 -6.90
CA GLU A 106 1.17 3.85 -8.31
C GLU A 106 1.16 2.58 -9.16
N GLN A 107 0.65 2.69 -10.39
CA GLN A 107 0.73 1.61 -11.36
C GLN A 107 2.18 1.16 -11.54
N ASN A 108 2.37 -0.14 -11.81
CA ASN A 108 3.70 -0.75 -11.96
C ASN A 108 4.57 -0.65 -10.69
N ASN A 109 3.99 -0.32 -9.53
CA ASN A 109 4.72 -0.06 -8.28
C ASN A 109 5.87 0.95 -8.47
N GLN A 110 5.67 1.91 -9.37
CA GLN A 110 6.72 2.84 -9.79
C GLN A 110 7.07 3.84 -8.68
N ALA A 111 6.12 4.20 -7.82
CA ALA A 111 6.39 5.09 -6.69
C ALA A 111 6.93 4.31 -5.47
N MET A 112 7.84 4.96 -4.76
CA MET A 112 8.41 4.51 -3.48
C MET A 112 7.86 5.39 -2.37
N TYR A 113 7.40 4.76 -1.29
CA TYR A 113 6.73 5.42 -0.18
C TYR A 113 7.62 5.31 1.06
N HIS A 114 8.01 6.43 1.66
CA HIS A 114 8.95 6.44 2.77
C HIS A 114 8.43 7.24 3.96
N VAL A 115 8.67 6.73 5.16
CA VAL A 115 8.58 7.51 6.39
C VAL A 115 10.00 7.86 6.79
N VAL A 116 10.33 9.15 6.79
CA VAL A 116 11.70 9.63 7.02
C VAL A 116 11.73 10.69 8.10
N ASN A 117 12.86 10.86 8.75
CA ASN A 117 13.14 12.01 9.61
C ASN A 117 14.13 12.94 8.90
N ARG A 118 13.64 14.12 8.50
CA ARG A 118 14.42 15.10 7.73
C ARG A 118 15.52 15.76 8.54
N ALA A 119 15.34 15.88 9.85
CA ALA A 119 16.31 16.50 10.75
C ALA A 119 17.41 15.52 11.18
N LYS A 120 17.19 14.21 11.01
CA LYS A 120 18.13 13.15 11.40
C LYS A 120 18.70 12.44 10.18
N GLN A 121 19.81 12.95 9.69
CA GLN A 121 20.48 12.41 8.51
C GLN A 121 21.49 11.32 8.87
N ASN A 122 21.81 10.47 7.89
CA ASN A 122 22.96 9.55 7.97
C ASN A 122 24.27 10.30 7.65
N SER A 123 25.41 9.60 7.70
CA SER A 123 26.74 10.18 7.42
C SER A 123 26.91 10.77 6.02
N TRP A 124 25.95 10.55 5.12
CA TRP A 124 25.93 11.02 3.73
C TRP A 124 24.89 12.12 3.48
N GLY A 125 24.34 12.70 4.54
CA GLY A 125 23.34 13.77 4.45
C GLY A 125 21.95 13.32 3.97
N GLN A 126 21.68 12.01 3.93
CA GLN A 126 20.37 11.48 3.53
C GLN A 126 19.48 11.30 4.76
N SER A 127 18.21 11.71 4.64
CA SER A 127 17.21 11.52 5.69
C SER A 127 17.10 10.04 6.06
N ARG A 128 17.18 9.72 7.36
CA ARG A 128 17.00 8.34 7.83
C ARG A 128 15.52 7.98 7.80
N GLY A 129 15.17 6.75 7.44
CA GLY A 129 13.77 6.35 7.31
C GLY A 129 13.56 4.88 7.02
N TYR A 130 12.29 4.51 6.91
CA TYR A 130 11.84 3.20 6.44
C TYR A 130 11.04 3.37 5.15
N ARG A 131 11.26 2.43 4.21
CA ARG A 131 10.43 2.29 3.02
C ARG A 131 9.25 1.37 3.31
N ILE A 132 8.08 1.82 2.89
CA ILE A 132 6.85 1.03 2.81
C ILE A 132 6.83 0.35 1.44
N VAL A 133 6.90 -0.97 1.43
CA VAL A 133 6.87 -1.78 0.20
C VAL A 133 5.54 -2.54 0.14
N PRO A 134 4.76 -2.40 -0.95
CA PRO A 134 3.56 -3.20 -1.15
C PRO A 134 3.90 -4.70 -1.16
N GLY A 135 3.14 -5.49 -0.39
CA GLY A 135 3.27 -6.96 -0.42
C GLY A 135 2.67 -7.59 -1.68
N HIS A 136 2.63 -8.93 -1.72
CA HIS A 136 2.16 -9.71 -2.87
C HIS A 136 0.73 -9.40 -3.34
N SER A 137 -0.12 -8.88 -2.46
CA SER A 137 -1.54 -8.70 -2.73
C SER A 137 -2.04 -7.30 -2.33
N ASN A 138 -1.52 -6.29 -3.00
CA ASN A 138 -1.74 -4.89 -2.70
C ASN A 138 -3.02 -4.33 -3.35
N ILE A 139 -4.18 -4.84 -2.92
CA ILE A 139 -5.50 -4.39 -3.42
C ILE A 139 -6.30 -3.68 -2.34
N HIS A 140 -7.22 -2.80 -2.77
CA HIS A 140 -8.24 -2.19 -1.94
C HIS A 140 -9.66 -2.68 -2.32
N LEU A 141 -10.64 -2.37 -1.48
CA LEU A 141 -12.05 -2.66 -1.72
C LEU A 141 -12.50 -2.01 -3.04
N SER A 142 -13.10 -2.81 -3.93
CA SER A 142 -13.60 -2.34 -5.23
C SER A 142 -15.01 -1.75 -5.16
N ILE A 143 -15.77 -2.03 -4.09
CA ILE A 143 -17.16 -1.59 -3.89
C ILE A 143 -17.24 -0.30 -3.04
N PHE A 144 -17.12 0.85 -3.70
CA PHE A 144 -17.09 2.16 -3.02
C PHE A 144 -18.44 2.63 -2.49
N ASN A 145 -19.53 2.23 -3.16
CA ASN A 145 -20.88 2.75 -2.93
C ASN A 145 -21.87 1.70 -2.40
N SER A 146 -21.37 0.54 -1.96
CA SER A 146 -22.22 -0.48 -1.34
C SER A 146 -22.84 0.08 -0.06
N PRO A 147 -24.16 -0.10 0.17
CA PRO A 147 -24.80 0.36 1.40
C PRO A 147 -24.19 -0.27 2.66
N PHE A 148 -23.53 -1.43 2.53
CA PHE A 148 -22.92 -2.16 3.64
C PHE A 148 -21.52 -1.68 4.02
N THR A 149 -20.82 -0.98 3.12
CA THR A 149 -19.43 -0.51 3.31
C THR A 149 -19.29 0.98 3.01
N ARG A 150 -20.40 1.71 2.92
CA ARG A 150 -20.41 3.08 2.40
C ARG A 150 -19.57 4.01 3.24
N LYS A 151 -19.76 4.05 4.56
CA LYS A 151 -19.04 4.96 5.48
C LYS A 151 -18.33 4.26 6.64
N ASN A 152 -18.67 3.00 6.88
CA ASN A 152 -18.17 2.17 7.98
C ASN A 152 -16.90 1.39 7.62
N ALA A 153 -16.37 1.55 6.41
CA ALA A 153 -15.18 0.87 5.94
C ALA A 153 -14.37 1.75 4.94
N GLU A 154 -14.29 3.06 5.19
CA GLU A 154 -13.59 3.98 4.28
C GLU A 154 -12.11 3.65 4.11
N PHE A 155 -11.42 3.24 5.19
CA PHE A 155 -10.02 2.83 5.13
C PHE A 155 -9.78 1.64 4.19
N ALA A 156 -10.79 0.78 4.00
CA ALA A 156 -10.67 -0.37 3.10
C ALA A 156 -10.63 0.04 1.62
N LYS A 157 -10.94 1.29 1.27
CA LYS A 157 -11.07 1.75 -0.13
C LYS A 157 -9.79 2.38 -0.71
N GLN A 158 -8.73 2.46 0.08
CA GLN A 158 -7.45 3.04 -0.29
C GLN A 158 -6.33 2.09 0.09
N HIS A 159 -5.19 2.13 -0.61
CA HIS A 159 -4.05 1.29 -0.27
C HIS A 159 -3.38 1.76 1.01
N LEU A 160 -3.29 3.08 1.20
CA LEU A 160 -2.55 3.71 2.28
C LEU A 160 -3.24 5.00 2.72
N ALA A 161 -3.14 5.36 4.00
CA ALA A 161 -3.49 6.67 4.51
C ALA A 161 -2.36 7.19 5.41
N VAL A 162 -2.07 8.49 5.30
CA VAL A 162 -1.06 9.17 6.12
C VAL A 162 -1.75 10.27 6.89
N CYS A 163 -1.65 10.24 8.21
CA CYS A 163 -2.25 11.26 9.06
C CYS A 163 -1.36 11.58 10.26
N SER A 164 -1.67 12.68 10.91
CA SER A 164 -1.01 13.14 12.12
C SER A 164 -1.41 12.27 13.30
N LYS A 165 -0.46 12.09 14.22
CA LYS A 165 -0.69 11.37 15.48
C LYS A 165 -1.57 12.23 16.40
N HIS A 166 -2.70 11.69 16.85
CA HIS A 166 -3.61 12.35 17.79
C HIS A 166 -3.78 11.48 19.05
N GLN A 167 -3.74 12.08 20.25
CA GLN A 167 -3.84 11.36 21.54
C GLN A 167 -5.12 10.54 21.72
N PHE A 168 -6.24 11.01 21.15
CA PHE A 168 -7.55 10.37 21.24
C PHE A 168 -8.06 9.83 19.89
N GLY A 169 -7.23 9.92 18.84
CA GLY A 169 -7.53 9.38 17.53
C GLY A 169 -7.10 7.93 17.43
N VAL A 170 -8.03 7.01 17.71
CA VAL A 170 -7.94 5.70 17.06
C VAL A 170 -8.28 5.95 15.58
N GLU A 171 -7.51 5.33 14.70
CA GLU A 171 -7.72 5.31 13.24
C GLU A 171 -7.16 6.52 12.48
N ALA A 172 -5.84 6.65 12.51
CA ALA A 172 -5.14 6.89 11.26
C ALA A 172 -3.75 6.26 11.26
N THR A 173 -3.43 5.67 10.13
CA THR A 173 -2.84 4.35 10.05
C THR A 173 -2.22 4.27 8.67
N VAL A 174 -0.92 3.98 8.57
CA VAL A 174 -0.33 3.44 7.35
C VAL A 174 -0.91 2.04 7.13
N GLY A 175 -2.11 1.97 6.57
CA GLY A 175 -2.76 0.72 6.21
C GLY A 175 -1.91 0.04 5.17
N PHE A 176 -1.51 -1.19 5.44
CA PHE A 176 -1.16 -2.13 4.39
C PHE A 176 -2.43 -2.92 4.07
N GLN A 177 -2.57 -3.39 2.83
CA GLN A 177 -3.67 -4.26 2.47
C GLN A 177 -3.09 -5.48 1.77
N GLN A 178 -3.45 -6.66 2.27
CA GLN A 178 -3.05 -7.94 1.70
C GLN A 178 -4.31 -8.80 1.51
N VAL A 179 -4.58 -9.22 0.27
CA VAL A 179 -5.69 -10.15 -0.06
C VAL A 179 -5.23 -11.30 -0.94
N LEU A 180 -5.31 -12.54 -0.47
CA LEU A 180 -5.20 -13.70 -1.35
C LEU A 180 -6.47 -13.87 -2.19
#